data_AF-A0A9D4VZG9-F1
#
_entry.id   AF-A0A9D4VZG9-F1
#
_cell.length_a   1.000
_cell.length_b   1.000
_cell.length_c   1.000
_cell.angle_alpha   90.00
_cell.angle_beta   90.00
_cell.angle_gamma   90.00
#
_symmetry.space_group_name_H-M   'P 1'
#
loop_
_entity.id
_entity.type
_entity.pdbx_description
1 polymer ?
#
loop_
_entity_poly.entity_id
_entity_poly.type
_entity_poly.pdbx_seq_one_letter_code
_entity_poly.pdbx_strand_id
1 'polypeptide(L)'
;MEELKAIRKSRKKIVSVNASSSKAELLNEELIEDRLVNRSLEKGLLLEFKKDSDRILLAVAQRPDGKKNWMVLDQNGVTSSIKRQQVTYIVPGISNFDQAEIAAFVQKAQDNMDPSLLEFAWSELLEKNKSVTVEEMAEIIFGSVEPLERYSAHLLLSKDEVYFTVVETTGLRCVYGPRPNEQVEERIRRKVAKEAAEKEFQEFIKLLGSAKSMPSQDKPSKSSWKDDEIIWSRIKSLEAYAIDACKTDEQIKTAGMILKKMGLAKTTSSAVNLLINIGYFPVHVNLDLLKMSIPTDHLEKITSAAQSLLSDSSDPDEINRKDLTNLKVYAIDVDEADELDDALSATKLQDGRIKIWIHVADATRYVQPGSIVDREAMRRGTSVFLPTATYSMFPENLAMGGMSLRQGELCNAVTVSVVLHDDGSIAECSVFNSVIKPTYMLTYESASELLHLNLEEEVELRILSEAANLRLKWRRQQRPKGQNYIRTVLFLYTLIGMNRTPQVMMGMC
;
A
#
# COMPACT_ATOMS: atom_id res chain seq x y z
N MET A 1 9.94 39.85 -0.99
CA MET A 1 11.32 40.38 -1.03
C MET A 1 11.38 41.91 -0.86
N GLU A 2 10.47 42.70 -1.45
CA GLU A 2 10.46 44.17 -1.27
C GLU A 2 9.82 44.64 0.05
N GLU A 3 8.77 43.99 0.55
CA GLU A 3 8.19 44.30 1.87
C GLU A 3 9.17 44.04 3.03
N LEU A 4 10.00 42.99 2.93
CA LEU A 4 11.08 42.69 3.87
C LEU A 4 12.21 43.74 3.85
N LYS A 5 12.43 44.43 2.70
CA LYS A 5 13.37 45.56 2.61
C LYS A 5 12.80 46.84 3.22
N ALA A 6 11.48 47.04 3.17
CA ALA A 6 10.82 48.17 3.81
C ALA A 6 10.84 48.06 5.34
N ILE A 7 10.62 46.86 5.89
CA ILE A 7 10.73 46.57 7.33
C ILE A 7 12.20 46.74 7.82
N ARG A 8 13.19 46.34 7.00
CA ARG A 8 14.63 46.57 7.24
C ARG A 8 15.02 48.06 7.36
N LYS A 9 14.32 48.98 6.69
CA LYS A 9 14.57 50.43 6.79
C LYS A 9 13.88 51.07 7.99
N SER A 10 12.69 50.59 8.35
CA SER A 10 11.91 51.11 9.48
C SER A 10 12.60 50.86 10.82
N ARG A 11 13.15 49.66 11.04
CA ARG A 11 13.79 49.29 12.32
C ARG A 11 15.21 49.84 12.51
N LYS A 12 15.97 50.10 11.43
CA LYS A 12 17.29 50.79 11.51
C LYS A 12 17.20 52.22 12.07
N LYS A 13 16.04 52.86 12.00
CA LYS A 13 15.84 54.23 12.48
C LYS A 13 15.62 54.34 14.00
N ILE A 14 15.26 53.23 14.66
CA ILE A 14 14.97 53.22 16.11
C ILE A 14 16.26 53.04 16.94
N VAL A 15 17.32 52.47 16.36
CA VAL A 15 18.56 52.13 17.07
C VAL A 15 19.57 53.30 17.13
N SER A 16 19.37 54.40 16.40
CA SER A 16 20.40 55.45 16.25
C SER A 16 20.22 56.71 17.11
N VAL A 17 19.38 56.70 18.14
CA VAL A 17 19.20 57.86 19.03
C VAL A 17 19.32 57.40 20.48
N ASN A 18 20.56 57.44 20.99
CA ASN A 18 20.96 57.72 22.36
C ASN A 18 22.32 57.07 22.64
N ALA A 19 23.38 57.69 22.13
CA ALA A 19 24.75 57.43 22.56
C ALA A 19 25.33 58.74 23.11
N SER A 20 25.18 58.97 24.41
CA SER A 20 26.00 59.95 25.13
C SER A 20 26.07 59.64 26.62
N SER A 21 27.32 59.51 27.08
CA SER A 21 27.85 59.66 28.44
C SER A 21 27.38 58.70 29.55
N SER A 22 28.27 57.77 29.93
CA SER A 22 28.83 57.70 31.29
C SER A 22 29.90 56.58 31.39
N LYS A 23 31.13 56.91 30.99
CA LYS A 23 32.34 56.19 31.37
C LYS A 23 32.68 56.55 32.82
N ALA A 24 32.08 55.90 33.81
CA ALA A 24 32.57 55.94 35.20
C ALA A 24 31.77 55.00 36.12
N GLU A 25 31.83 53.68 35.91
CA GLU A 25 31.39 52.70 36.94
C GLU A 25 31.83 51.24 36.62
N LEU A 26 33.02 51.07 36.01
CA LEU A 26 33.54 49.74 35.59
C LEU A 26 34.49 49.08 36.61
N LEU A 27 34.37 49.40 37.90
CA LEU A 27 35.28 48.89 38.94
C LEU A 27 34.61 48.06 40.06
N ASN A 28 33.33 47.71 39.90
CA ASN A 28 32.60 46.90 40.89
C ASN A 28 32.02 45.56 40.36
N GLU A 29 32.15 45.24 39.07
CA GLU A 29 31.56 44.02 38.48
C GLU A 29 32.39 42.74 38.71
N GLU A 30 33.73 42.83 38.80
CA GLU A 30 34.60 41.66 39.06
C GLU A 30 34.40 41.06 40.48
N LEU A 31 33.82 41.80 41.42
CA LEU A 31 33.55 41.30 42.79
C LEU A 31 32.23 40.51 42.92
N ILE A 32 31.42 40.44 41.85
CA ILE A 32 30.17 39.66 41.81
C ILE A 32 30.38 38.29 41.12
N GLU A 33 31.40 38.16 40.27
CA GLU A 33 31.65 36.99 39.41
C GLU A 33 31.92 35.69 40.18
N ASP A 34 32.43 35.76 41.42
CA ASP A 34 32.76 34.58 42.24
C ASP A 34 31.65 34.12 43.20
N ARG A 35 30.51 34.82 43.30
CA ARG A 35 29.46 34.53 44.30
C ARG A 35 28.28 33.67 43.81
N LEU A 36 28.16 33.43 42.50
CA LEU A 36 26.98 32.74 41.93
C LEU A 36 27.17 31.23 41.69
N VAL A 37 28.40 30.73 41.68
CA VAL A 37 28.71 29.31 41.38
C VAL A 37 28.30 28.37 42.52
N ASN A 38 28.06 28.88 43.73
CA ASN A 38 27.82 28.07 44.93
C ASN A 38 26.58 28.45 45.78
N ARG A 39 25.61 29.21 45.26
CA ARG A 39 24.38 29.45 46.02
C ARG A 39 23.58 28.15 46.18
N SER A 40 23.36 27.75 47.43
CA SER A 40 22.19 26.98 47.85
C SER A 40 20.94 27.67 47.29
N LEU A 41 19.96 26.90 46.77
CA LEU A 41 18.64 27.44 46.46
C LEU A 41 18.18 28.29 47.66
N GLU A 42 17.58 29.46 47.40
CA GLU A 42 17.09 30.38 48.41
C GLU A 42 15.56 30.47 48.31
N LYS A 43 14.89 30.71 49.42
CA LYS A 43 13.44 30.91 49.45
C LYS A 43 13.08 32.14 48.61
N GLY A 44 12.04 32.01 47.77
CA GLY A 44 11.50 33.10 46.95
C GLY A 44 12.07 33.22 45.54
N LEU A 45 12.95 32.32 45.11
CA LEU A 45 13.46 32.27 43.72
C LEU A 45 12.42 31.68 42.77
N LEU A 46 12.31 32.24 41.56
CA LEU A 46 11.53 31.69 40.45
C LEU A 46 12.42 30.76 39.61
N LEU A 47 11.98 29.50 39.45
CA LEU A 47 12.73 28.47 38.72
C LEU A 47 11.85 27.65 37.81
N GLU A 48 12.43 27.17 36.72
CA GLU A 48 11.83 26.23 35.78
C GLU A 48 12.31 24.81 36.13
N PHE A 49 11.39 23.86 36.19
CA PHE A 49 11.72 22.46 36.47
C PHE A 49 10.92 21.48 35.62
N LYS A 50 11.50 20.29 35.43
CA LYS A 50 10.90 19.18 34.69
C LYS A 50 10.17 18.24 35.64
N LYS A 51 8.84 18.21 35.56
CA LYS A 51 7.96 17.36 36.40
C LYS A 51 7.93 15.91 35.90
N ASP A 52 7.78 15.73 34.59
CA ASP A 52 7.78 14.44 33.85
C ASP A 52 8.53 14.59 32.51
N SER A 53 8.63 13.52 31.70
CA SER A 53 9.33 13.49 30.39
C SER A 53 8.99 14.68 29.47
N ASP A 54 7.76 15.19 29.55
CA ASP A 54 7.18 16.18 28.62
C ASP A 54 6.65 17.47 29.28
N ARG A 55 6.70 17.61 30.61
CA ARG A 55 6.08 18.76 31.31
C ARG A 55 7.11 19.60 32.05
N ILE A 56 7.37 20.78 31.51
CA ILE A 56 8.22 21.83 32.08
C ILE A 56 7.31 22.90 32.68
N LEU A 57 7.54 23.28 33.93
CA LEU A 57 6.72 24.24 34.67
C LEU A 57 7.59 25.26 35.40
N LEU A 58 7.04 26.45 35.62
CA LEU A 58 7.61 27.46 36.52
C LEU A 58 7.08 27.28 37.93
N ALA A 59 7.96 27.44 38.92
CA ALA A 59 7.62 27.35 40.33
C ALA A 59 8.49 28.27 41.20
N VAL A 60 7.98 28.60 42.38
CA VAL A 60 8.71 29.40 43.38
C VAL A 60 9.27 28.48 44.46
N ALA A 61 10.55 28.62 44.76
CA ALA A 61 11.23 27.89 45.83
C ALA A 61 10.73 28.34 47.21
N GLN A 62 10.21 27.42 48.03
CA GLN A 62 9.67 27.76 49.35
C GLN A 62 10.61 27.40 50.50
N ARG A 63 10.95 26.12 50.64
CA ARG A 63 11.75 25.62 51.77
C ARG A 63 12.58 24.41 51.35
N PRO A 64 13.73 24.17 51.97
CA PRO A 64 14.47 22.93 51.78
C PRO A 64 13.64 21.73 52.28
N ASP A 65 13.67 20.64 51.52
CA ASP A 65 13.07 19.35 51.86
C ASP A 65 14.19 18.32 52.07
N GLY A 66 14.69 18.23 53.30
CA GLY A 66 15.88 17.43 53.63
C GLY A 66 17.20 18.04 53.14
N LYS A 67 18.25 17.21 52.98
CA LYS A 67 19.62 17.68 52.67
C LYS A 67 19.87 18.02 51.20
N LYS A 68 19.03 17.53 50.27
CA LYS A 68 19.28 17.59 48.82
C LYS A 68 18.09 18.06 47.96
N ASN A 69 16.89 18.13 48.52
CA ASN A 69 15.67 18.48 47.76
C ASN A 69 15.08 19.80 48.24
N TRP A 70 14.17 20.36 47.43
CA TRP A 70 13.48 21.62 47.70
C TRP A 70 11.99 21.48 47.45
N MET A 71 11.18 22.03 48.35
CA MET A 71 9.75 22.23 48.11
C MET A 71 9.57 23.47 47.23
N VAL A 72 8.89 23.28 46.11
CA VAL A 72 8.51 24.36 45.19
C VAL A 72 6.99 24.42 45.05
N LEU A 73 6.46 25.61 44.82
CA LEU A 73 5.04 25.85 44.57
C LEU A 73 4.87 26.22 43.09
N ASP A 74 4.18 25.37 42.32
CA ASP A 74 4.05 25.55 40.86
C ASP A 74 2.99 26.59 40.46
N GLN A 75 2.94 26.91 39.17
CA GLN A 75 1.96 27.83 38.56
C GLN A 75 0.48 27.48 38.81
N ASN A 76 0.16 26.25 39.23
CA ASN A 76 -1.19 25.81 39.57
C ASN A 76 -1.44 25.77 41.09
N GLY A 77 -0.49 26.28 41.89
CA GLY A 77 -0.55 26.26 43.35
C GLY A 77 -0.25 24.91 43.99
N VAL A 78 0.30 23.95 43.23
CA VAL A 78 0.62 22.61 43.74
C VAL A 78 2.03 22.58 44.30
N THR A 79 2.18 22.17 45.56
CA THR A 79 3.49 22.02 46.20
C THR A 79 4.12 20.68 45.82
N SER A 80 5.34 20.70 45.28
CA SER A 80 6.09 19.50 44.87
C SER A 80 7.50 19.51 45.46
N SER A 81 8.03 18.33 45.81
CA SER A 81 9.44 18.17 46.20
C SER A 81 10.27 17.87 44.94
N ILE A 82 11.26 18.71 44.65
CA ILE A 82 12.12 18.57 43.46
C ILE A 82 13.58 18.36 43.86
N LYS A 83 14.30 17.57 43.05
CA LYS A 83 15.75 17.40 43.14
C LYS A 83 16.44 18.50 42.35
N ARG A 84 17.67 18.88 42.74
CA ARG A 84 18.47 19.90 42.02
C ARG A 84 18.66 19.61 40.52
N GLN A 85 18.70 18.33 40.13
CA GLN A 85 18.86 17.88 38.74
C GLN A 85 17.60 18.09 37.88
N GLN A 86 16.43 18.33 38.49
CA GLN A 86 15.18 18.57 37.77
C GLN A 86 15.00 20.05 37.39
N VAL A 87 15.82 20.94 37.94
CA VAL A 87 15.79 22.37 37.62
C VAL A 87 16.47 22.59 36.28
N THR A 88 15.74 23.17 35.33
CA THR A 88 16.23 23.47 33.96
C THR A 88 16.75 24.90 33.84
N TYR A 89 16.15 25.84 34.56
CA TYR A 89 16.56 27.25 34.55
C TYR A 89 16.17 27.96 35.85
N ILE A 90 16.93 28.97 36.25
CA ILE A 90 16.59 29.86 37.38
C ILE A 90 16.54 31.27 36.82
N VAL A 91 15.42 31.97 37.01
CA VAL A 91 15.25 33.34 36.49
C VAL A 91 16.09 34.31 37.33
N PRO A 92 17.15 34.92 36.77
CA PRO A 92 18.03 35.80 37.53
C PRO A 92 17.34 37.11 37.92
N GLY A 93 17.65 37.64 39.11
CA GLY A 93 17.20 38.97 39.55
C GLY A 93 15.87 39.01 40.32
N ILE A 94 15.19 37.87 40.47
CA ILE A 94 13.95 37.77 41.24
C ILE A 94 14.24 37.20 42.63
N SER A 95 13.88 37.94 43.67
CA SER A 95 13.88 37.46 45.05
C SER A 95 12.52 37.77 45.70
N ASN A 96 11.86 36.75 46.26
CA ASN A 96 10.49 36.79 46.81
C ASN A 96 9.37 36.97 45.77
N PHE A 97 9.37 36.17 44.70
CA PHE A 97 8.28 36.16 43.71
C PHE A 97 6.96 35.66 44.31
N ASP A 98 5.84 36.34 44.02
CA ASP A 98 4.51 35.85 44.38
C ASP A 98 4.06 34.76 43.39
N GLN A 99 3.61 33.63 43.92
CA GLN A 99 3.12 32.52 43.09
C GLN A 99 1.88 32.92 42.28
N ALA A 100 1.05 33.83 42.79
CA ALA A 100 -0.13 34.30 42.06
C ALA A 100 0.22 34.99 40.73
N GLU A 101 1.44 35.53 40.60
CA GLU A 101 1.90 36.26 39.41
C GLU A 101 2.54 35.36 38.35
N ILE A 102 2.79 34.07 38.65
CA ILE A 102 3.48 33.15 37.71
C ILE A 102 2.69 33.01 36.40
N ALA A 103 1.37 32.85 36.46
CA ALA A 103 0.53 32.70 35.26
C ALA A 103 0.59 33.95 34.35
N ALA A 104 0.54 35.14 34.96
CA ALA A 104 0.66 36.40 34.23
C ALA A 104 2.07 36.60 33.65
N PHE A 105 3.11 36.19 34.38
CA PHE A 105 4.50 36.23 33.92
C PHE A 105 4.73 35.30 32.73
N VAL A 106 4.22 34.07 32.79
CA VAL A 106 4.28 33.11 31.68
C VAL A 106 3.56 33.64 30.44
N GLN A 107 2.36 34.21 30.61
CA GLN A 107 1.61 34.77 29.49
C GLN A 107 2.38 35.92 28.82
N LYS A 108 2.91 36.87 29.60
CA LYS A 108 3.74 37.97 29.08
C LYS A 108 5.00 37.46 28.35
N ALA A 109 5.65 36.42 28.89
CA ALA A 109 6.81 35.83 28.24
C ALA A 109 6.43 35.13 26.91
N GLN A 110 5.25 34.52 26.85
CA GLN A 110 4.72 33.92 25.62
C GLN A 110 4.33 34.98 24.58
N ASP A 111 3.74 36.09 25.01
CA ASP A 111 3.38 37.21 24.13
C ASP A 111 4.63 37.84 23.49
N ASN A 112 5.77 37.79 24.19
CA ASN A 112 7.08 38.25 23.71
C ASN A 112 7.82 37.21 22.83
N MET A 113 7.29 35.99 22.64
CA MET A 113 7.94 34.98 21.79
C MET A 113 7.67 35.23 20.31
N ASP A 114 8.63 35.87 19.63
CA ASP A 114 8.68 35.94 18.17
C ASP A 114 9.93 35.21 17.64
N PRO A 115 9.79 34.05 16.98
CA PRO A 115 10.92 33.30 16.43
C PRO A 115 11.77 34.07 15.42
N SER A 116 11.21 35.10 14.76
CA SER A 116 11.98 35.93 13.82
C SER A 116 13.08 36.74 14.51
N LEU A 117 12.94 36.98 15.82
CA LEU A 117 13.97 37.65 16.64
C LEU A 117 15.28 36.86 16.70
N LEU A 118 15.20 35.52 16.69
CA LEU A 118 16.38 34.66 16.65
C LEU A 118 17.13 34.75 15.31
N GLU A 119 16.43 34.94 14.19
CA GLU A 119 17.07 35.13 12.88
C GLU A 119 17.92 36.40 12.86
N PHE A 120 17.38 37.51 13.42
CA PHE A 120 18.11 38.77 13.52
C PHE A 120 19.33 38.65 14.43
N ALA A 121 19.16 38.09 15.63
CA ALA A 121 20.25 37.88 16.58
C ALA A 121 21.32 36.94 16.00
N TRP A 122 20.90 35.90 15.28
CA TRP A 122 21.81 34.95 14.63
C TRP A 122 22.66 35.62 13.55
N SER A 123 22.05 36.42 12.67
CA SER A 123 22.78 37.13 11.62
C SER A 123 23.86 38.05 12.20
N GLU A 124 23.54 38.77 13.27
CA GLU A 124 24.48 39.69 13.92
C GLU A 124 25.61 38.95 14.65
N LEU A 125 25.29 37.89 15.39
CA LEU A 125 26.25 37.13 16.16
C LEU A 125 27.17 36.26 15.29
N LEU A 126 26.67 35.79 14.14
CA LEU A 126 27.47 35.08 13.16
C LEU A 126 28.50 35.99 12.49
N GLU A 127 28.11 37.22 12.10
CA GLU A 127 29.05 38.23 11.57
C GLU A 127 30.17 38.56 12.56
N LYS A 128 29.84 38.61 13.85
CA LYS A 128 30.77 38.91 14.94
C LYS A 128 31.51 37.68 15.47
N ASN A 129 31.17 36.47 15.01
CA ASN A 129 31.64 35.18 15.52
C ASN A 129 31.59 35.10 17.06
N LYS A 130 30.50 35.58 17.66
CA LYS A 130 30.34 35.72 19.12
C LYS A 130 29.33 34.70 19.64
N SER A 131 29.74 33.93 20.64
CA SER A 131 28.82 33.13 21.47
C SER A 131 28.20 33.99 22.55
N VAL A 132 26.96 33.69 22.94
CA VAL A 132 26.20 34.50 23.89
C VAL A 132 25.59 33.69 25.02
N THR A 133 25.45 34.30 26.18
CA THR A 133 24.61 33.78 27.26
C THR A 133 23.15 34.20 27.07
N VAL A 134 22.24 33.63 27.87
CA VAL A 134 20.83 34.03 27.87
C VAL A 134 20.66 35.52 28.20
N GLU A 135 21.47 36.05 29.12
CA GLU A 135 21.45 37.45 29.50
C GLU A 135 21.86 38.37 28.35
N GLU A 136 22.95 38.03 27.65
CA GLU A 136 23.38 38.78 26.48
C GLU A 136 22.37 38.66 25.33
N MET A 137 21.74 37.49 25.16
CA MET A 137 20.69 37.29 24.17
C MET A 137 19.47 38.16 24.46
N ALA A 138 19.08 38.28 25.73
CA ALA A 138 17.98 39.15 26.14
C ALA A 138 18.28 40.63 25.83
N GLU A 139 19.50 41.08 26.08
CA GLU A 139 19.94 42.42 25.73
C GLU A 139 19.93 42.65 24.21
N ILE A 140 20.38 41.68 23.41
CA ILE A 140 20.40 41.79 21.94
C ILE A 140 18.99 41.83 21.35
N ILE A 141 18.09 40.95 21.84
CA ILE A 141 16.75 40.79 21.27
C ILE A 141 15.77 41.84 21.79
N PHE A 142 15.78 42.09 23.10
CA PHE A 142 14.80 42.93 23.78
C PHE A 142 15.35 44.29 24.21
N GLY A 143 16.67 44.51 24.15
CA GLY A 143 17.30 45.76 24.62
C GLY A 143 17.22 45.94 26.15
N SER A 144 16.96 44.85 26.87
CA SER A 144 16.78 44.84 28.30
C SER A 144 17.21 43.49 28.86
N VAL A 145 17.88 43.55 30.01
CA VAL A 145 18.20 42.39 30.82
C VAL A 145 17.21 42.19 31.97
N GLU A 146 15.98 42.71 31.90
CA GLU A 146 14.99 42.47 32.95
C GLU A 146 14.61 40.95 33.06
N PRO A 147 14.12 40.47 34.23
CA PRO A 147 13.86 39.05 34.45
C PRO A 147 12.89 38.40 33.44
N LEU A 148 11.92 39.16 32.92
CA LEU A 148 10.95 38.69 31.94
C LEU A 148 11.61 38.44 30.58
N GLU A 149 12.45 39.35 30.13
CA GLU A 149 13.18 39.32 28.86
C GLU A 149 14.23 38.21 28.88
N ARG A 150 14.94 38.02 30.01
CA ARG A 150 15.84 36.87 30.20
C ARG A 150 15.11 35.54 30.08
N TYR A 151 13.95 35.41 30.74
CA TYR A 151 13.16 34.18 30.64
C TYR A 151 12.60 33.96 29.22
N SER A 152 12.19 35.04 28.54
CA SER A 152 11.72 35.00 27.15
C SER A 152 12.84 34.57 26.19
N ALA A 153 14.06 35.07 26.38
CA ALA A 153 15.23 34.66 25.61
C ALA A 153 15.60 33.18 25.85
N HIS A 154 15.53 32.70 27.09
CA HIS A 154 15.68 31.27 27.43
C HIS A 154 14.64 30.41 26.73
N LEU A 155 13.37 30.83 26.73
CA LEU A 155 12.29 30.11 26.05
C LEU A 155 12.49 30.04 24.53
N LEU A 156 12.96 31.12 23.90
CA LEU A 156 13.28 31.15 22.47
C LEU A 156 14.43 30.19 22.14
N LEU A 157 15.53 30.26 22.91
CA LEU A 157 16.71 29.42 22.71
C LEU A 157 16.47 27.94 23.01
N SER A 158 15.68 27.61 24.03
CA SER A 158 15.34 26.23 24.37
C SER A 158 14.45 25.54 23.34
N LYS A 159 13.67 26.32 22.57
CA LYS A 159 12.84 25.85 21.46
C LYS A 159 13.50 26.00 20.10
N ASP A 160 14.72 26.56 20.04
CA ASP A 160 15.42 26.74 18.78
C ASP A 160 15.98 25.42 18.25
N GLU A 161 15.50 25.04 17.08
CA GLU A 161 16.04 23.92 16.31
C GLU A 161 16.84 24.38 15.09
N VAL A 162 16.94 25.69 14.83
CA VAL A 162 17.38 26.24 13.54
C VAL A 162 18.67 27.05 13.69
N TYR A 163 18.73 28.05 14.55
CA TYR A 163 19.76 29.10 14.51
C TYR A 163 20.93 28.93 15.48
N PHE A 164 20.71 28.47 16.72
CA PHE A 164 21.70 28.42 17.80
C PHE A 164 21.90 27.01 18.37
N THR A 165 23.15 26.68 18.67
CA THR A 165 23.51 25.42 19.37
C THR A 165 24.16 25.72 20.71
N VAL A 166 23.98 24.84 21.69
CA VAL A 166 24.72 24.93 22.95
C VAL A 166 26.18 24.58 22.68
N VAL A 167 27.09 25.46 23.07
CA VAL A 167 28.55 25.30 22.92
C VAL A 167 29.18 24.85 24.23
N GLU A 168 28.75 25.44 25.35
CA GLU A 168 29.26 25.13 26.68
C GLU A 168 28.12 25.16 27.71
N THR A 169 28.24 24.34 28.75
CA THR A 169 27.28 24.29 29.85
C THR A 169 28.02 24.32 31.18
N THR A 170 27.85 25.41 31.93
CA THR A 170 28.51 25.64 33.21
C THR A 170 27.44 25.69 34.30
N GLY A 171 27.16 24.54 34.91
CA GLY A 171 26.08 24.41 35.90
C GLY A 171 24.69 24.55 35.27
N LEU A 172 23.96 25.61 35.62
CA LEU A 172 22.63 25.94 35.08
C LEU A 172 22.68 27.01 33.97
N ARG A 173 23.88 27.46 33.58
CA ARG A 173 24.07 28.42 32.48
C ARG A 173 24.53 27.69 31.23
N CYS A 174 23.88 28.00 30.12
CA CYS A 174 24.25 27.53 28.79
C CYS A 174 24.80 28.70 27.97
N VAL A 175 25.89 28.46 27.26
CA VAL A 175 26.45 29.38 26.26
C VAL A 175 26.02 28.89 24.88
N TYR A 176 25.44 29.78 24.09
CA TYR A 176 24.88 29.48 22.78
C TYR A 176 25.75 30.10 21.68
N GLY A 177 26.10 29.30 20.69
CA GLY A 177 26.83 29.73 19.50
C GLY A 177 25.91 29.74 18.27
N PRO A 178 26.04 30.73 17.37
CA PRO A 178 25.31 30.73 16.11
C PRO A 178 25.77 29.56 15.23
N ARG A 179 24.82 28.84 14.61
CA ARG A 179 25.14 27.78 13.64
C ARG A 179 25.63 28.41 12.33
N PRO A 180 26.52 27.76 11.57
CA PRO A 180 26.96 28.25 10.25
C PRO A 180 25.80 28.35 9.24
N ASN A 181 25.90 29.27 8.27
CA ASN A 181 24.90 29.48 7.20
C ASN A 181 24.43 28.18 6.55
N GLU A 182 25.37 27.31 6.16
CA GLU A 182 25.05 26.04 5.49
C GLU A 182 24.18 25.12 6.37
N GLN A 183 24.44 25.07 7.68
CA GLN A 183 23.63 24.27 8.61
C GLN A 183 22.24 24.87 8.83
N VAL A 184 22.14 26.20 8.87
CA VAL A 184 20.86 26.89 9.03
C VAL A 184 20.00 26.74 7.78
N GLU A 185 20.56 26.96 6.59
CA GLU A 185 19.86 26.75 5.32
C GLU A 185 19.33 25.32 5.20
N GLU A 186 20.15 24.31 5.50
CA GLU A 186 19.74 22.91 5.44
C GLU A 186 18.62 22.60 6.45
N ARG A 187 18.70 23.13 7.67
CA ARG A 187 17.64 22.95 8.68
C ARG A 187 16.33 23.64 8.28
N ILE A 188 16.40 24.85 7.72
CA ILE A 188 15.23 25.57 7.19
C ILE A 188 14.61 24.76 6.04
N ARG A 189 15.41 24.31 5.07
CA ARG A 189 14.94 23.49 3.94
C ARG A 189 14.23 22.22 4.43
N ARG A 190 14.83 21.50 5.39
CA ARG A 190 14.20 20.31 6.01
C ARG A 190 12.90 20.63 6.72
N LYS A 191 12.84 21.74 7.46
CA LYS A 191 11.63 22.17 8.18
C LYS A 191 10.50 22.51 7.19
N VAL A 192 10.79 23.32 6.18
CA VAL A 192 9.81 23.69 5.12
C VAL A 192 9.33 22.44 4.37
N ALA A 193 10.24 21.53 3.99
CA ALA A 193 9.88 20.28 3.34
C ALA A 193 8.98 19.40 4.21
N LYS A 194 9.26 19.30 5.51
CA LYS A 194 8.44 18.56 6.48
C LYS A 194 7.05 19.18 6.65
N GLU A 195 6.96 20.50 6.74
CA GLU A 195 5.68 21.23 6.83
C GLU A 195 4.85 21.08 5.54
N ALA A 196 5.50 21.16 4.36
CA ALA A 196 4.85 20.91 3.08
C ALA A 196 4.30 19.46 2.99
N ALA A 197 5.10 18.47 3.36
CA ALA A 197 4.68 17.07 3.36
C ALA A 197 3.51 16.79 4.32
N GLU A 198 3.50 17.40 5.52
CA GLU A 198 2.36 17.28 6.44
C GLU A 198 1.10 17.94 5.84
N LYS A 199 1.24 19.09 5.17
CA LYS A 199 0.11 19.77 4.50
C LYS A 199 -0.48 18.91 3.37
N GLU A 200 0.36 18.37 2.50
CA GLU A 200 -0.06 17.44 1.44
C GLU A 200 -0.72 16.18 2.01
N PHE A 201 -0.25 15.70 3.17
CA PHE A 201 -0.88 14.59 3.85
C PHE A 201 -2.26 14.97 4.41
N GLN A 202 -2.42 16.16 4.98
CA GLN A 202 -3.72 16.65 5.44
C GLN A 202 -4.72 16.82 4.29
N GLU A 203 -4.28 17.34 3.14
CA GLU A 203 -5.12 17.48 1.94
C GLU A 203 -5.60 16.10 1.45
N PHE A 204 -4.73 15.09 1.46
CA PHE A 204 -5.10 13.72 1.15
C PHE A 204 -6.11 13.13 2.14
N ILE A 205 -5.95 13.35 3.45
CA ILE A 205 -6.94 12.91 4.46
C ILE A 205 -8.29 13.59 4.23
N LYS A 206 -8.30 14.88 3.87
CA LYS A 206 -9.52 15.61 3.52
C LYS A 206 -10.21 15.01 2.28
N LEU A 207 -9.44 14.62 1.27
CA LEU A 207 -9.93 13.93 0.08
C LEU A 207 -10.57 12.56 0.40
N LEU A 208 -9.94 11.78 1.28
CA LEU A 208 -10.54 10.52 1.75
C LEU A 208 -11.83 10.77 2.53
N GLY A 209 -11.88 11.83 3.34
CA GLY A 209 -13.07 12.25 4.08
C GLY A 209 -14.22 12.66 3.15
N SER A 210 -13.94 13.41 2.08
CA SER A 210 -14.96 13.79 1.11
C SER A 210 -15.47 12.57 0.34
N ALA A 211 -14.57 11.71 -0.16
CA ALA A 211 -14.95 10.48 -0.87
C ALA A 211 -15.80 9.54 0.01
N LYS A 212 -15.45 9.39 1.29
CA LYS A 212 -16.24 8.59 2.26
C LYS A 212 -17.66 9.13 2.47
N SER A 213 -17.85 10.44 2.35
CA SER A 213 -19.14 11.10 2.60
C SER A 213 -20.06 11.11 1.37
N MET A 214 -19.56 10.73 0.19
CA MET A 214 -20.33 10.68 -1.05
C MET A 214 -21.33 9.51 -1.05
N PRO A 215 -22.53 9.67 -1.66
CA PRO A 215 -23.44 8.56 -1.94
C PRO A 215 -22.77 7.50 -2.82
N SER A 216 -23.17 6.24 -2.71
CA SER A 216 -22.52 5.12 -3.41
C SER A 216 -22.39 5.29 -4.94
N GLN A 217 -23.30 6.03 -5.59
CA GLN A 217 -23.28 6.27 -7.03
C GLN A 217 -22.27 7.35 -7.46
N ASP A 218 -21.93 8.28 -6.58
CA ASP A 218 -21.03 9.40 -6.86
C ASP A 218 -19.60 9.14 -6.35
N LYS A 219 -19.34 7.95 -5.81
CA LYS A 219 -18.03 7.61 -5.29
C LYS A 219 -17.01 7.50 -6.42
N PRO A 220 -15.77 7.98 -6.19
CA PRO A 220 -14.71 7.89 -7.18
C PRO A 220 -14.41 6.42 -7.51
N SER A 221 -14.28 6.14 -8.80
CA SER A 221 -13.95 4.80 -9.28
C SER A 221 -12.50 4.44 -8.98
N LYS A 222 -12.14 3.15 -9.10
CA LYS A 222 -10.76 2.70 -8.88
C LYS A 222 -9.73 3.39 -9.79
N SER A 223 -10.12 3.84 -10.99
CA SER A 223 -9.22 4.50 -11.93
C SER A 223 -8.86 5.93 -11.51
N SER A 224 -9.79 6.70 -10.94
CA SER A 224 -9.52 8.09 -10.55
C SER A 224 -8.48 8.23 -9.42
N TRP A 225 -8.26 7.17 -8.65
CA TRP A 225 -7.22 7.14 -7.61
C TRP A 225 -5.80 6.93 -8.19
N LYS A 226 -5.67 6.65 -9.49
CA LYS A 226 -4.39 6.38 -10.16
C LYS A 226 -3.78 7.61 -10.86
N ASP A 227 -4.54 8.69 -10.99
CA ASP A 227 -4.13 9.86 -11.77
C ASP A 227 -2.96 10.63 -11.13
N ASP A 228 -2.87 10.58 -9.80
CA ASP A 228 -1.80 11.20 -9.02
C ASP A 228 -0.92 10.11 -8.39
N GLU A 229 0.38 10.11 -8.70
CA GLU A 229 1.32 9.08 -8.24
C GLU A 229 1.48 9.04 -6.71
N ILE A 230 1.39 10.19 -6.04
CA ILE A 230 1.55 10.31 -4.58
C ILE A 230 0.31 9.74 -3.89
N ILE A 231 -0.87 10.13 -4.36
CA ILE A 231 -2.16 9.58 -3.89
C ILE A 231 -2.18 8.07 -4.13
N TRP A 232 -1.79 7.64 -5.33
CA TRP A 232 -1.78 6.24 -5.72
C TRP A 232 -0.87 5.40 -4.83
N SER A 233 0.35 5.88 -4.53
CA SER A 233 1.30 5.23 -3.63
C SER A 233 0.74 5.06 -2.20
N ARG A 234 0.04 6.08 -1.70
CA ARG A 234 -0.62 6.03 -0.38
C ARG A 234 -1.78 5.03 -0.36
N ILE A 235 -2.63 5.02 -1.38
CA ILE A 235 -3.71 4.05 -1.54
C ILE A 235 -3.14 2.63 -1.67
N LYS A 236 -2.05 2.44 -2.41
CA LYS A 236 -1.34 1.15 -2.50
C LYS A 236 -0.78 0.67 -1.18
N SER A 237 -0.26 1.57 -0.36
CA SER A 237 0.19 1.23 0.99
C SER A 237 -0.98 0.79 1.88
N LEU A 238 -2.13 1.45 1.76
CA LEU A 238 -3.35 1.07 2.47
C LEU A 238 -3.94 -0.25 1.97
N GLU A 239 -3.94 -0.50 0.66
CA GLU A 239 -4.33 -1.77 0.04
C GLU A 239 -3.45 -2.92 0.53
N ALA A 240 -2.13 -2.76 0.49
CA ALA A 240 -1.18 -3.76 0.98
C ALA A 240 -1.40 -4.07 2.47
N TYR A 241 -1.70 -3.05 3.28
CA TYR A 241 -2.04 -3.24 4.69
C TYR A 241 -3.38 -3.95 4.88
N ALA A 242 -4.38 -3.66 4.04
CA ALA A 242 -5.71 -4.28 4.09
C ALA A 242 -5.66 -5.79 3.81
N ILE A 243 -4.75 -6.23 2.93
CA ILE A 243 -4.60 -7.64 2.53
C ILE A 243 -3.46 -8.37 3.25
N ASP A 244 -2.80 -7.74 4.23
CA ASP A 244 -1.63 -8.30 4.93
C ASP A 244 -0.44 -8.65 3.99
N ALA A 245 -0.23 -7.84 2.96
CA ALA A 245 0.84 -8.01 1.97
C ALA A 245 1.84 -6.84 1.96
N CYS A 246 1.97 -6.10 3.07
CA CYS A 246 2.98 -5.06 3.21
C CYS A 246 4.39 -5.64 3.07
N LYS A 247 5.18 -5.04 2.17
CA LYS A 247 6.58 -5.44 1.92
C LYS A 247 7.59 -4.60 2.68
N THR A 248 7.23 -3.36 3.05
CA THR A 248 8.12 -2.41 3.71
C THR A 248 7.49 -1.83 4.98
N ASP A 249 8.35 -1.50 5.96
CA ASP A 249 7.94 -0.78 7.17
C ASP A 249 7.28 0.57 6.88
N GLU A 250 7.67 1.20 5.77
CA GLU A 250 7.11 2.47 5.32
C GLU A 250 5.64 2.34 4.91
N GLN A 251 5.25 1.24 4.25
CA GLN A 251 3.85 0.96 3.92
C GLN A 251 3.01 0.81 5.20
N ILE A 252 3.52 0.07 6.18
CA ILE A 252 2.85 -0.13 7.47
C ILE A 252 2.69 1.20 8.21
N LYS A 253 3.75 2.02 8.25
CA LYS A 253 3.70 3.36 8.87
C LYS A 253 2.70 4.27 8.17
N THR A 254 2.73 4.33 6.85
CA THR A 254 1.85 5.16 6.04
C THR A 254 0.39 4.77 6.23
N ALA A 255 0.06 3.48 6.08
CA ALA A 255 -1.29 2.98 6.31
C ALA A 255 -1.77 3.23 7.76
N GLY A 256 -0.89 2.97 8.74
CA GLY A 256 -1.18 3.24 10.14
C GLY A 256 -1.40 4.72 10.47
N MET A 257 -0.71 5.64 9.79
CA MET A 257 -0.91 7.08 9.91
C MET A 257 -2.25 7.51 9.29
N ILE A 258 -2.59 6.96 8.12
CA ILE A 258 -3.88 7.22 7.44
C ILE A 258 -5.04 6.80 8.35
N LEU A 259 -5.02 5.56 8.85
CA LEU A 259 -6.06 5.04 9.74
C LEU A 259 -6.18 5.89 11.02
N LYS A 260 -5.04 6.26 11.63
CA LYS A 260 -5.02 7.09 12.83
C LYS A 260 -5.65 8.47 12.60
N LYS A 261 -5.29 9.16 11.51
CA LYS A 261 -5.86 10.49 11.19
C LYS A 261 -7.34 10.41 10.81
N MET A 262 -7.78 9.31 10.20
CA MET A 262 -9.19 9.04 9.92
C MET A 262 -10.00 8.61 11.17
N GLY A 263 -9.36 8.50 12.35
CA GLY A 263 -10.02 8.08 13.58
C GLY A 263 -10.36 6.59 13.65
N LEU A 264 -9.69 5.75 12.85
CA LEU A 264 -9.93 4.32 12.75
C LEU A 264 -8.88 3.51 13.53
N ALA A 265 -9.29 2.34 14.03
CA ALA A 265 -8.36 1.38 14.62
C ALA A 265 -7.36 0.87 13.57
N LYS A 266 -6.09 0.67 13.97
CA LYS A 266 -5.03 0.14 13.10
C LYS A 266 -5.19 -1.38 12.93
N THR A 267 -6.19 -1.78 12.17
CA THR A 267 -6.50 -3.18 11.86
C THR A 267 -6.71 -3.34 10.36
N THR A 268 -6.51 -4.56 9.86
CA THR A 268 -6.74 -4.91 8.44
C THR A 268 -8.20 -4.67 8.05
N SER A 269 -9.17 -5.05 8.90
CA SER A 269 -10.60 -4.82 8.67
C SER A 269 -10.94 -3.33 8.55
N SER A 270 -10.34 -2.45 9.37
CA SER A 270 -10.54 -1.01 9.24
C SER A 270 -10.05 -0.48 7.89
N ALA A 271 -8.92 -0.99 7.40
CA ALA A 271 -8.37 -0.59 6.10
C ALA A 271 -9.25 -1.07 4.94
N VAL A 272 -9.72 -2.32 4.96
CA VAL A 272 -10.67 -2.84 3.97
C VAL A 272 -11.94 -1.98 3.96
N ASN A 273 -12.54 -1.74 5.13
CA ASN A 273 -13.75 -0.93 5.25
C ASN A 273 -13.53 0.51 4.78
N LEU A 274 -12.36 1.10 5.03
CA LEU A 274 -12.03 2.43 4.51
C LEU A 274 -11.96 2.41 2.99
N LEU A 275 -11.28 1.43 2.38
CA LEU A 275 -11.17 1.29 0.92
C LEU A 275 -12.53 1.06 0.24
N ILE A 276 -13.44 0.31 0.87
CA ILE A 276 -14.83 0.17 0.40
C ILE A 276 -15.57 1.51 0.51
N ASN A 277 -15.43 2.19 1.64
CA ASN A 277 -16.14 3.43 1.89
C ASN A 277 -15.76 4.56 0.94
N ILE A 278 -14.50 4.61 0.49
CA ILE A 278 -14.03 5.61 -0.49
C ILE A 278 -14.28 5.20 -1.95
N GLY A 279 -14.89 4.04 -2.21
CA GLY A 279 -15.17 3.55 -3.57
C GLY A 279 -14.00 2.87 -4.28
N TYR A 280 -12.86 2.69 -3.60
CA TYR A 280 -11.70 1.98 -4.18
C TYR A 280 -11.97 0.49 -4.36
N PHE A 281 -12.62 -0.12 -3.37
CA PHE A 281 -13.08 -1.50 -3.44
C PHE A 281 -14.60 -1.57 -3.59
N PRO A 282 -15.12 -2.53 -4.38
CA PRO A 282 -16.53 -2.88 -4.30
C PRO A 282 -16.84 -3.48 -2.93
N VAL A 283 -18.11 -3.42 -2.53
CA VAL A 283 -18.59 -3.96 -1.23
C VAL A 283 -18.22 -5.45 -1.07
N HIS A 284 -18.31 -6.22 -2.15
CA HIS A 284 -18.03 -7.66 -2.17
C HIS A 284 -16.66 -7.98 -2.79
N VAL A 285 -15.62 -7.22 -2.44
CA VAL A 285 -14.25 -7.49 -2.91
C VAL A 285 -13.76 -8.86 -2.42
N ASN A 286 -13.24 -9.67 -3.33
CA ASN A 286 -12.56 -10.91 -2.98
C ASN A 286 -11.09 -10.61 -2.60
N LEU A 287 -10.82 -10.57 -1.30
CA LEU A 287 -9.50 -10.24 -0.77
C LEU A 287 -8.45 -11.30 -1.08
N ASP A 288 -8.84 -12.57 -1.22
CA ASP A 288 -7.88 -13.66 -1.43
C ASP A 288 -7.29 -13.63 -2.83
N LEU A 289 -8.08 -13.21 -3.84
CA LEU A 289 -7.56 -12.91 -5.17
C LEU A 289 -6.47 -11.84 -5.13
N LEU A 290 -6.68 -10.77 -4.35
CA LEU A 290 -5.69 -9.70 -4.20
C LEU A 290 -4.43 -10.18 -3.47
N LYS A 291 -4.58 -10.96 -2.40
CA LYS A 291 -3.45 -11.55 -1.66
C LYS A 291 -2.59 -12.45 -2.55
N MET A 292 -3.25 -13.31 -3.33
CA MET A 292 -2.58 -14.24 -4.24
C MET A 292 -2.11 -13.55 -5.53
N SER A 293 -2.42 -12.26 -5.70
CA SER A 293 -2.11 -11.48 -6.91
C SER A 293 -2.66 -12.14 -8.18
N ILE A 294 -3.84 -12.76 -8.09
CA ILE A 294 -4.53 -13.37 -9.23
C ILE A 294 -5.11 -12.25 -10.11
N PRO A 295 -4.72 -12.15 -11.39
CA PRO A 295 -5.27 -11.14 -12.29
C PRO A 295 -6.76 -11.38 -12.55
N THR A 296 -7.59 -10.37 -12.27
CA THR A 296 -9.04 -10.43 -12.53
C THR A 296 -9.39 -9.94 -13.93
N ASP A 297 -8.68 -8.95 -14.44
CA ASP A 297 -9.00 -8.28 -15.71
C ASP A 297 -7.89 -8.48 -16.74
N HIS A 298 -8.27 -8.59 -18.01
CA HIS A 298 -7.33 -8.56 -19.13
C HIS A 298 -7.00 -7.10 -19.48
N LEU A 299 -5.73 -6.82 -19.80
CA LEU A 299 -5.34 -5.48 -20.27
C LEU A 299 -5.99 -5.19 -21.63
N GLU A 300 -6.38 -3.95 -21.87
CA GLU A 300 -7.06 -3.52 -23.11
C GLU A 300 -6.29 -3.90 -24.39
N LYS A 301 -4.95 -3.83 -24.36
CA LYS A 301 -4.09 -4.27 -25.47
C LYS A 301 -4.24 -5.77 -25.80
N ILE A 302 -4.54 -6.60 -24.80
CA ILE A 302 -4.69 -8.06 -24.92
C ILE A 302 -6.09 -8.36 -25.45
N THR A 303 -7.12 -7.71 -24.90
CA THR A 303 -8.50 -7.81 -25.39
C THR A 303 -8.60 -7.37 -26.85
N SER A 304 -7.94 -6.26 -27.22
CA SER A 304 -7.89 -5.78 -28.60
C SER A 304 -7.17 -6.77 -29.52
N ALA A 305 -6.06 -7.36 -29.07
CA ALA A 305 -5.36 -8.38 -29.85
C ALA A 305 -6.23 -9.62 -30.07
N ALA A 306 -6.96 -10.09 -29.05
CA ALA A 306 -7.89 -11.20 -29.17
C ALA A 306 -9.04 -10.90 -30.15
N GLN A 307 -9.58 -9.67 -30.13
CA GLN A 307 -10.61 -9.26 -31.08
C GLN A 307 -10.11 -9.25 -32.54
N SER A 308 -8.86 -8.83 -32.77
CA SER A 308 -8.23 -8.91 -34.08
C SER A 308 -8.04 -10.35 -34.55
N LEU A 309 -7.69 -11.28 -33.65
CA LEU A 309 -7.56 -12.71 -33.98
C LEU A 309 -8.89 -13.33 -34.43
N LEU A 310 -10.01 -12.91 -33.84
CA LEU A 310 -11.35 -13.37 -34.26
C LEU A 310 -11.77 -12.79 -35.61
N SER A 311 -11.23 -11.62 -35.98
CA SER A 311 -11.54 -10.96 -37.25
C SER A 311 -10.68 -11.49 -38.41
N ASP A 312 -9.52 -12.09 -38.09
CA ASP A 312 -8.65 -12.74 -39.06
C ASP A 312 -9.20 -14.13 -39.42
N SER A 313 -9.47 -14.36 -40.70
CA SER A 313 -10.06 -15.61 -41.18
C SER A 313 -9.01 -16.68 -41.53
N SER A 314 -7.72 -16.38 -41.52
CA SER A 314 -6.70 -17.25 -42.13
C SER A 314 -6.42 -18.53 -41.33
N ASP A 315 -6.98 -19.65 -41.82
CA ASP A 315 -6.59 -21.08 -41.69
C ASP A 315 -5.14 -21.57 -41.85
N PRO A 316 -4.17 -21.54 -40.90
CA PRO A 316 -2.87 -22.16 -41.20
C PRO A 316 -2.97 -23.65 -41.57
N ASP A 317 -3.98 -24.35 -41.07
CA ASP A 317 -4.21 -25.77 -41.32
C ASP A 317 -5.42 -26.06 -42.22
N GLU A 318 -6.03 -25.05 -42.85
CA GLU A 318 -7.30 -25.17 -43.59
C GLU A 318 -7.35 -26.41 -44.50
N ILE A 319 -6.27 -26.60 -45.28
CA ILE A 319 -6.15 -27.66 -46.28
C ILE A 319 -5.87 -29.03 -45.64
N ASN A 320 -5.26 -29.05 -44.46
CA ASN A 320 -4.83 -30.28 -43.78
C ASN A 320 -5.89 -30.83 -42.81
N ARG A 321 -6.92 -30.04 -42.49
CA ARG A 321 -8.00 -30.48 -41.60
C ARG A 321 -8.84 -31.56 -42.26
N LYS A 322 -9.09 -32.64 -41.53
CA LYS A 322 -10.07 -33.65 -41.94
C LYS A 322 -11.48 -33.16 -41.66
N ASP A 323 -12.32 -33.21 -42.68
CA ASP A 323 -13.75 -32.96 -42.52
C ASP A 323 -14.41 -34.15 -41.80
N LEU A 324 -14.97 -33.87 -40.63
CA LEU A 324 -15.75 -34.80 -39.81
C LEU A 324 -17.15 -34.25 -39.53
N THR A 325 -17.63 -33.28 -40.31
CA THR A 325 -18.92 -32.60 -40.12
C THR A 325 -20.13 -33.51 -40.33
N ASN A 326 -19.93 -34.70 -40.89
CA ASN A 326 -20.94 -35.74 -41.04
C ASN A 326 -21.15 -36.60 -39.79
N LEU A 327 -20.24 -36.51 -38.80
CA LEU A 327 -20.38 -37.24 -37.54
C LEU A 327 -21.39 -36.56 -36.62
N LYS A 328 -22.10 -37.37 -35.85
CA LYS A 328 -22.93 -36.89 -34.75
C LYS A 328 -22.03 -36.62 -33.54
N VAL A 329 -21.91 -35.34 -33.19
CA VAL A 329 -20.95 -34.83 -32.21
C VAL A 329 -21.69 -34.35 -30.97
N TYR A 330 -21.27 -34.83 -29.80
CA TYR A 330 -21.87 -34.50 -28.51
C TYR A 330 -20.84 -33.77 -27.64
N ALA A 331 -21.08 -32.50 -27.33
CA ALA A 331 -20.40 -31.79 -26.25
C ALA A 331 -21.25 -31.93 -24.98
N ILE A 332 -20.65 -32.38 -23.88
CA ILE A 332 -21.38 -32.66 -22.63
C ILE A 332 -20.66 -31.95 -21.49
N ASP A 333 -21.33 -30.99 -20.86
CA ASP A 333 -20.75 -30.19 -19.77
C ASP A 333 -21.82 -29.81 -18.72
N VAL A 334 -21.49 -28.97 -17.76
CA VAL A 334 -22.44 -28.33 -16.84
C VAL A 334 -23.26 -27.25 -17.55
N ASP A 335 -24.46 -26.96 -17.04
CA ASP A 335 -25.42 -26.03 -17.68
C ASP A 335 -24.85 -24.60 -17.82
N GLU A 336 -23.98 -24.20 -16.89
CA GLU A 336 -23.35 -22.88 -16.88
C GLU A 336 -22.06 -22.78 -17.71
N ALA A 337 -21.68 -23.82 -18.46
CA ALA A 337 -20.45 -23.84 -19.26
C ALA A 337 -20.62 -23.13 -20.61
N ASP A 338 -19.93 -22.01 -20.77
CA ASP A 338 -19.87 -21.27 -22.04
C ASP A 338 -18.59 -21.58 -22.87
N GLU A 339 -17.54 -22.10 -22.22
CA GLU A 339 -16.28 -22.54 -22.81
C GLU A 339 -16.31 -24.06 -22.96
N LEU A 340 -16.63 -24.55 -24.17
CA LEU A 340 -16.68 -25.97 -24.47
C LEU A 340 -15.38 -26.42 -25.14
N ASP A 341 -14.54 -27.08 -24.37
CA ASP A 341 -13.22 -27.52 -24.80
C ASP A 341 -13.24 -28.86 -25.55
N ASP A 342 -14.20 -29.74 -25.25
CA ASP A 342 -14.24 -31.08 -25.79
C ASP A 342 -15.62 -31.55 -26.27
N ALA A 343 -15.58 -32.46 -27.24
CA ALA A 343 -16.75 -33.13 -27.78
C ALA A 343 -16.40 -34.54 -28.24
N LEU A 344 -17.41 -35.41 -28.30
CA LEU A 344 -17.24 -36.83 -28.59
C LEU A 344 -18.11 -37.28 -29.76
N SER A 345 -17.57 -38.17 -30.58
CA SER A 345 -18.34 -38.94 -31.58
C SER A 345 -17.97 -40.43 -31.45
N ALA A 346 -18.88 -41.33 -31.83
CA ALA A 346 -18.55 -42.75 -31.91
C ALA A 346 -19.34 -43.48 -33.01
N THR A 347 -18.79 -44.61 -33.45
CA THR A 347 -19.46 -45.54 -34.36
C THR A 347 -18.98 -46.97 -34.12
N LYS A 348 -19.71 -47.96 -34.65
CA LYS A 348 -19.26 -49.34 -34.75
C LYS A 348 -18.64 -49.58 -36.12
N LEU A 349 -17.47 -50.21 -36.14
CA LEU A 349 -16.82 -50.67 -37.36
C LEU A 349 -17.52 -51.91 -37.89
N GLN A 350 -17.23 -52.29 -39.14
CA GLN A 350 -17.81 -53.48 -39.78
C GLN A 350 -17.49 -54.79 -39.04
N ASP A 351 -16.35 -54.83 -38.35
CA ASP A 351 -15.92 -55.96 -37.51
C ASP A 351 -16.52 -55.95 -36.10
N GLY A 352 -17.40 -54.98 -35.80
CA GLY A 352 -18.08 -54.84 -34.51
C GLY A 352 -17.30 -54.03 -33.47
N ARG A 353 -16.02 -53.70 -33.71
CA ARG A 353 -15.23 -52.87 -32.79
C ARG A 353 -15.77 -51.45 -32.72
N ILE A 354 -15.58 -50.80 -31.57
CA ILE A 354 -16.02 -49.41 -31.38
C ILE A 354 -14.88 -48.46 -31.77
N LYS A 355 -15.21 -47.47 -32.61
CA LYS A 355 -14.36 -46.33 -32.91
C LYS A 355 -14.91 -45.08 -32.26
N ILE A 356 -14.06 -44.33 -31.58
CA ILE A 356 -14.37 -43.09 -30.87
C ILE A 356 -13.52 -41.98 -31.48
N TRP A 357 -14.07 -40.79 -31.56
CA TRP A 357 -13.34 -39.56 -31.80
C TRP A 357 -13.50 -38.64 -30.60
N ILE A 358 -12.38 -38.16 -30.09
CA ILE A 358 -12.30 -37.16 -29.05
C ILE A 358 -11.84 -35.87 -29.73
N HIS A 359 -12.73 -34.90 -29.80
CA HIS A 359 -12.50 -33.61 -30.44
C HIS A 359 -12.16 -32.61 -29.36
N VAL A 360 -10.99 -31.98 -29.42
CA VAL A 360 -10.60 -30.90 -28.52
C VAL A 360 -10.54 -29.61 -29.33
N ALA A 361 -11.09 -28.53 -28.81
CA ALA A 361 -11.04 -27.21 -29.44
C ALA A 361 -9.60 -26.83 -29.81
N ASP A 362 -9.42 -26.35 -31.05
CA ASP A 362 -8.09 -25.99 -31.54
C ASP A 362 -7.77 -24.51 -31.26
N ALA A 363 -7.30 -24.21 -30.05
CA ALA A 363 -6.83 -22.86 -29.71
C ALA A 363 -5.62 -22.41 -30.54
N THR A 364 -4.83 -23.33 -31.09
CA THR A 364 -3.63 -23.02 -31.88
C THR A 364 -3.98 -22.40 -33.24
N ARG A 365 -5.24 -22.56 -33.68
CA ARG A 365 -5.87 -21.81 -34.77
C ARG A 365 -5.69 -20.29 -34.62
N TYR A 366 -5.84 -19.77 -33.39
CA TYR A 366 -5.85 -18.34 -33.11
C TYR A 366 -4.57 -17.88 -32.42
N VAL A 367 -4.09 -18.63 -31.43
CA VAL A 367 -3.01 -18.18 -30.56
C VAL A 367 -1.69 -18.79 -31.00
N GLN A 368 -0.86 -17.96 -31.62
CA GLN A 368 0.50 -18.33 -32.00
C GLN A 368 1.45 -18.24 -30.80
N PRO A 369 2.39 -19.20 -30.66
CA PRO A 369 3.43 -19.15 -29.63
C PRO A 369 4.22 -17.84 -29.66
N GLY A 370 4.43 -17.24 -28.50
CA GLY A 370 5.13 -15.97 -28.36
C GLY A 370 4.30 -14.74 -28.75
N SER A 371 3.02 -14.88 -29.11
CA SER A 371 2.11 -13.74 -29.27
C SER A 371 1.82 -13.03 -27.94
N ILE A 372 1.21 -11.84 -27.98
CA ILE A 372 0.85 -11.13 -26.74
C ILE A 372 -0.24 -11.86 -25.94
N VAL A 373 -1.16 -12.53 -26.64
CA VAL A 373 -2.24 -13.34 -26.03
C VAL A 373 -1.64 -14.60 -25.41
N ASP A 374 -0.75 -15.30 -26.12
CA ASP A 374 -0.03 -16.47 -25.60
C ASP A 374 0.76 -16.17 -24.32
N ARG A 375 1.52 -15.06 -24.31
CA ARG A 375 2.27 -14.66 -23.11
C ARG A 375 1.37 -14.33 -21.91
N GLU A 376 0.20 -13.75 -22.14
CA GLU A 376 -0.76 -13.52 -21.06
C GLU A 376 -1.38 -14.81 -20.56
N ALA A 377 -1.80 -15.70 -21.48
CA ALA A 377 -2.33 -17.01 -21.12
C ALA A 377 -1.31 -17.82 -20.31
N MET A 378 -0.03 -17.86 -20.74
CA MET A 378 1.06 -18.48 -19.97
C MET A 378 1.27 -17.84 -18.60
N ARG A 379 1.11 -16.51 -18.48
CA ARG A 379 1.23 -15.81 -17.19
C ARG A 379 0.10 -16.17 -16.23
N ARG A 380 -1.12 -16.36 -16.75
CA ARG A 380 -2.30 -16.78 -15.98
C ARG A 380 -2.23 -18.26 -15.63
N GLY A 381 -1.74 -19.08 -16.54
CA GLY A 381 -1.49 -20.51 -16.38
C GLY A 381 -2.74 -21.39 -16.42
N THR A 382 -3.87 -20.91 -15.88
CA THR A 382 -5.15 -21.63 -15.86
C THR A 382 -6.32 -20.65 -15.67
N SER A 383 -7.53 -21.07 -16.04
CA SER A 383 -8.77 -20.37 -15.69
C SER A 383 -9.09 -20.61 -14.20
N VAL A 384 -9.44 -19.56 -13.46
CA VAL A 384 -9.76 -19.67 -12.03
C VAL A 384 -11.26 -19.65 -11.82
N PHE A 385 -11.84 -20.77 -11.39
CA PHE A 385 -13.26 -20.92 -11.11
C PHE A 385 -13.53 -20.73 -9.62
N LEU A 386 -14.28 -19.68 -9.26
CA LEU A 386 -14.76 -19.43 -7.91
C LEU A 386 -16.29 -19.48 -7.86
N PRO A 387 -16.90 -19.72 -6.68
CA PRO A 387 -18.36 -19.72 -6.54
C PRO A 387 -19.05 -18.41 -6.98
N THR A 388 -18.31 -17.30 -7.03
CA THR A 388 -18.86 -15.98 -7.37
C THR A 388 -18.52 -15.52 -8.78
N ALA A 389 -17.48 -16.07 -9.40
CA ALA A 389 -16.96 -15.59 -10.68
C ALA A 389 -15.91 -16.56 -11.26
N THR A 390 -15.79 -16.54 -12.59
CA THR A 390 -14.71 -17.21 -13.32
C THR A 390 -13.75 -16.15 -13.86
N TYR A 391 -12.45 -16.39 -13.71
CA TYR A 391 -11.40 -15.55 -14.30
C TYR A 391 -10.68 -16.35 -15.37
N SER A 392 -11.08 -16.18 -16.63
CA SER A 392 -10.57 -16.99 -17.74
C SER A 392 -9.09 -16.72 -18.04
N MET A 393 -8.39 -17.79 -18.46
CA MET A 393 -7.03 -17.76 -18.96
C MET A 393 -6.92 -16.91 -20.23
N PHE A 394 -7.90 -17.00 -21.12
CA PHE A 394 -8.00 -16.19 -22.33
C PHE A 394 -9.04 -15.07 -22.15
N PRO A 395 -9.00 -14.02 -22.99
CA PRO A 395 -10.10 -13.07 -23.08
C PRO A 395 -11.42 -13.78 -23.45
N GLU A 396 -12.52 -13.39 -22.79
CA GLU A 396 -13.82 -14.07 -22.89
C GLU A 396 -14.32 -14.25 -24.33
N ASN A 397 -14.16 -13.23 -25.17
CA ASN A 397 -14.55 -13.29 -26.58
C ASN A 397 -13.83 -14.39 -27.37
N LEU A 398 -12.60 -14.73 -26.98
CA LEU A 398 -11.82 -15.78 -27.61
C LEU A 398 -12.16 -17.14 -27.02
N ALA A 399 -12.23 -17.24 -25.68
CA ALA A 399 -12.51 -18.48 -24.96
C ALA A 399 -13.93 -19.02 -25.24
N MET A 400 -14.95 -18.20 -24.99
CA MET A 400 -16.36 -18.58 -25.15
C MET A 400 -16.84 -18.44 -26.61
N GLY A 401 -16.06 -17.76 -27.44
CA GLY A 401 -16.35 -17.54 -28.86
C GLY A 401 -15.57 -18.48 -29.76
N GLY A 402 -14.49 -17.97 -30.34
CA GLY A 402 -13.74 -18.67 -31.40
C GLY A 402 -13.14 -20.01 -31.00
N MET A 403 -12.83 -20.21 -29.71
CA MET A 403 -12.25 -21.43 -29.16
C MET A 403 -13.28 -22.39 -28.54
N SER A 404 -14.57 -22.07 -28.54
CA SER A 404 -15.61 -22.95 -27.99
C SER A 404 -16.23 -23.83 -29.08
N LEU A 405 -16.49 -25.10 -28.77
CA LEU A 405 -17.15 -26.05 -29.69
C LEU A 405 -18.68 -25.84 -29.74
N ARG A 406 -19.09 -24.73 -30.35
CA ARG A 406 -20.48 -24.25 -30.37
C ARG A 406 -21.42 -25.14 -31.22
N GLN A 407 -22.62 -25.40 -30.69
CA GLN A 407 -23.63 -26.20 -31.36
C GLN A 407 -24.03 -25.63 -32.72
N GLY A 408 -24.08 -26.50 -33.73
CA GLY A 408 -24.57 -26.18 -35.07
C GLY A 408 -23.61 -25.33 -35.91
N GLU A 409 -22.43 -24.99 -35.40
CA GLU A 409 -21.42 -24.19 -36.10
C GLU A 409 -20.24 -25.07 -36.56
N LEU A 410 -19.48 -24.61 -37.54
CA LEU A 410 -18.24 -25.27 -37.95
C LEU A 410 -17.14 -24.90 -36.96
N CYS A 411 -16.64 -25.90 -36.24
CA CYS A 411 -15.61 -25.73 -35.22
C CYS A 411 -14.33 -26.45 -35.64
N ASN A 412 -13.19 -25.78 -35.44
CA ASN A 412 -11.87 -26.35 -35.66
C ASN A 412 -11.43 -27.10 -34.41
N ALA A 413 -11.03 -28.36 -34.59
CA ALA A 413 -10.66 -29.24 -33.49
C ALA A 413 -9.39 -30.03 -33.80
N VAL A 414 -8.60 -30.32 -32.76
CA VAL A 414 -7.61 -31.39 -32.76
C VAL A 414 -8.32 -32.66 -32.34
N THR A 415 -8.38 -33.65 -33.23
CA THR A 415 -9.12 -34.89 -33.00
C THR A 415 -8.18 -36.06 -32.72
N VAL A 416 -8.47 -36.81 -31.66
CA VAL A 416 -7.89 -38.11 -31.37
C VAL A 416 -8.91 -39.20 -31.74
N SER A 417 -8.59 -40.04 -32.72
CA SER A 417 -9.41 -41.20 -33.06
C SER A 417 -8.87 -42.45 -32.39
N VAL A 418 -9.73 -43.22 -31.72
CA VAL A 418 -9.36 -44.45 -31.00
C VAL A 418 -10.25 -45.60 -31.46
N VAL A 419 -9.66 -46.75 -31.78
CA VAL A 419 -10.40 -48.01 -31.96
C VAL A 419 -10.16 -48.90 -30.74
N LEU A 420 -11.23 -49.42 -30.16
CA LEU A 420 -11.16 -50.31 -29.00
C LEU A 420 -11.19 -51.78 -29.42
N HIS A 421 -10.43 -52.61 -28.71
CA HIS A 421 -10.67 -54.04 -28.65
C HIS A 421 -11.90 -54.36 -27.77
N ASP A 422 -12.43 -55.58 -27.90
CA ASP A 422 -13.61 -56.04 -27.15
C ASP A 422 -13.38 -56.07 -25.62
N ASP A 423 -12.12 -56.21 -25.19
CA ASP A 423 -11.74 -56.13 -23.78
C ASP A 423 -11.65 -54.70 -23.24
N GLY A 424 -11.79 -53.69 -24.12
CA GLY A 424 -11.65 -52.28 -23.81
C GLY A 424 -10.21 -51.76 -23.85
N SER A 425 -9.22 -52.52 -24.32
CA SER A 425 -7.88 -52.00 -24.62
C SER A 425 -7.89 -51.15 -25.91
N ILE A 426 -6.88 -50.30 -26.09
CA ILE A 426 -6.74 -49.47 -27.30
C ILE A 426 -6.04 -50.30 -28.37
N ALA A 427 -6.73 -50.51 -29.49
CA ALA A 427 -6.19 -51.20 -30.66
C ALA A 427 -5.40 -50.25 -31.56
N GLU A 428 -6.00 -49.11 -31.88
CA GLU A 428 -5.46 -48.12 -32.81
C GLU A 428 -5.70 -46.72 -32.26
N CYS A 429 -4.76 -45.81 -32.51
CA CYS A 429 -4.85 -44.41 -32.11
C CYS A 429 -4.24 -43.52 -33.20
N SER A 430 -4.91 -42.42 -33.54
CA SER A 430 -4.35 -41.40 -34.43
C SER A 430 -4.77 -40.00 -33.99
N VAL A 431 -3.93 -39.00 -34.27
CA VAL A 431 -4.17 -37.59 -33.93
C VAL A 431 -4.07 -36.77 -35.20
N PHE A 432 -5.02 -35.87 -35.45
CA PHE A 432 -5.04 -35.00 -36.62
C PHE A 432 -5.95 -33.79 -36.41
N ASN A 433 -5.68 -32.70 -37.15
CA ASN A 433 -6.53 -31.52 -37.16
C ASN A 433 -7.79 -31.80 -38.00
N SER A 434 -8.92 -31.23 -37.59
CA SER A 434 -10.23 -31.52 -38.15
C SER A 434 -11.18 -30.34 -38.09
N VAL A 435 -12.23 -30.41 -38.91
CA VAL A 435 -13.42 -29.55 -38.82
C VAL A 435 -14.60 -30.43 -38.41
N ILE A 436 -15.32 -30.03 -37.38
CA ILE A 436 -16.52 -30.72 -36.87
C ILE A 436 -17.71 -29.76 -36.83
N LYS A 437 -18.90 -30.33 -36.67
CA LYS A 437 -20.12 -29.57 -36.43
C LYS A 437 -20.85 -30.15 -35.20
N PRO A 438 -20.59 -29.63 -33.98
CA PRO A 438 -21.26 -30.09 -32.76
C PRO A 438 -22.77 -30.19 -32.96
N THR A 439 -23.31 -31.39 -32.82
CA THR A 439 -24.74 -31.65 -33.07
C THR A 439 -25.56 -31.25 -31.84
N TYR A 440 -25.07 -31.61 -30.67
CA TYR A 440 -25.69 -31.30 -29.39
C TYR A 440 -24.68 -30.76 -28.39
N MET A 441 -25.10 -29.72 -27.67
CA MET A 441 -24.57 -29.36 -26.36
C MET A 441 -25.56 -29.89 -25.32
N LEU A 442 -25.10 -30.79 -24.46
CA LEU A 442 -25.94 -31.45 -23.47
C LEU A 442 -25.41 -31.17 -22.07
N THR A 443 -26.32 -31.03 -21.11
CA THR A 443 -25.95 -31.21 -19.71
C THR A 443 -25.75 -32.69 -19.39
N TYR A 444 -25.03 -33.00 -18.31
CA TYR A 444 -24.89 -34.38 -17.82
C TYR A 444 -26.25 -35.05 -17.54
N GLU A 445 -27.21 -34.29 -17.02
CA GLU A 445 -28.58 -34.72 -16.78
C GLU A 445 -29.28 -35.05 -18.11
N SER A 446 -29.19 -34.15 -19.09
CA SER A 446 -29.80 -34.34 -20.41
C SER A 446 -29.22 -35.56 -21.14
N ALA A 447 -27.89 -35.74 -21.10
CA ALA A 447 -27.24 -36.91 -21.66
C ALA A 447 -27.69 -38.21 -20.97
N SER A 448 -27.86 -38.18 -19.65
CA SER A 448 -28.36 -39.32 -18.88
C SER A 448 -29.82 -39.66 -19.22
N GLU A 449 -30.67 -38.65 -19.39
CA GLU A 449 -32.06 -38.82 -19.80
C GLU A 449 -32.16 -39.41 -21.22
N LEU A 450 -31.39 -38.89 -22.19
CA LEU A 450 -31.34 -39.42 -23.54
C LEU A 450 -30.90 -40.89 -23.57
N LEU A 451 -29.90 -41.24 -22.76
CA LEU A 451 -29.47 -42.63 -22.59
C LEU A 451 -30.58 -43.51 -21.99
N HIS A 452 -31.39 -42.98 -21.07
CA HIS A 452 -32.50 -43.71 -20.47
C HIS A 452 -33.66 -43.93 -21.44
N LEU A 453 -34.00 -42.92 -22.24
CA LEU A 453 -35.06 -42.97 -23.25
C LEU A 453 -34.74 -43.97 -24.38
N ASN A 454 -33.45 -44.24 -24.62
CA ASN A 454 -32.97 -45.28 -25.53
C ASN A 454 -33.54 -45.12 -26.96
N LEU A 455 -33.55 -43.87 -27.46
CA LEU A 455 -34.05 -43.51 -28.78
C LEU A 455 -33.23 -44.17 -29.90
N GLU A 456 -33.88 -44.48 -31.03
CA GLU A 456 -33.21 -45.09 -32.18
C GLU A 456 -32.33 -44.09 -32.93
N GLU A 457 -32.66 -42.80 -32.85
CA GLU A 457 -31.92 -41.72 -33.51
C GLU A 457 -30.61 -41.35 -32.79
N GLU A 458 -30.42 -41.82 -31.54
CA GLU A 458 -29.29 -41.48 -30.67
C GLU A 458 -28.34 -42.68 -30.43
N VAL A 459 -28.14 -43.52 -31.46
CA VAL A 459 -27.30 -44.73 -31.37
C VAL A 459 -25.86 -44.40 -30.96
N GLU A 460 -25.29 -43.32 -31.49
CA GLU A 460 -23.90 -42.93 -31.24
C GLU A 460 -23.66 -42.59 -29.76
N LEU A 461 -24.62 -41.96 -29.09
CA LEU A 461 -24.54 -41.68 -27.65
C LEU A 461 -24.52 -42.97 -26.82
N ARG A 462 -25.31 -43.97 -27.22
CA ARG A 462 -25.30 -45.31 -26.60
C ARG A 462 -23.97 -46.03 -26.85
N ILE A 463 -23.40 -45.92 -28.05
CA ILE A 463 -22.07 -46.47 -28.36
C ILE A 463 -21.00 -45.80 -27.49
N LEU A 464 -21.05 -44.48 -27.29
CA LEU A 464 -20.16 -43.76 -26.38
C LEU A 464 -20.26 -44.31 -24.94
N SER A 465 -21.48 -44.53 -24.45
CA SER A 465 -21.72 -45.14 -23.13
C SER A 465 -21.17 -46.58 -23.03
N GLU A 466 -21.38 -47.40 -24.07
CA GLU A 466 -20.80 -48.76 -24.16
C GLU A 466 -19.27 -48.71 -24.10
N ALA A 467 -18.66 -47.81 -24.87
CA ALA A 467 -17.22 -47.61 -24.91
C ALA A 467 -16.65 -47.14 -23.57
N ALA A 468 -17.32 -46.20 -22.90
CA ALA A 468 -16.95 -45.72 -21.58
C ALA A 468 -16.96 -46.86 -20.54
N ASN A 469 -17.97 -47.72 -20.59
CA ASN A 469 -18.09 -48.90 -19.73
C ASN A 469 -17.00 -49.95 -20.00
N LEU A 470 -16.69 -50.23 -21.26
CA LEU A 470 -15.59 -51.12 -21.65
C LEU A 470 -14.25 -50.60 -21.13
N ARG A 471 -13.94 -49.32 -21.38
CA ARG A 471 -12.73 -48.68 -20.88
C ARG A 471 -12.64 -48.69 -19.35
N LEU A 472 -13.76 -48.47 -18.64
CA LEU A 472 -13.79 -48.53 -17.18
C LEU A 472 -13.49 -49.94 -16.65
N LYS A 473 -14.10 -50.99 -17.24
CA LYS A 473 -13.84 -52.39 -16.88
C LYS A 473 -12.37 -52.75 -17.11
N TRP A 474 -11.83 -52.42 -18.29
CA TRP A 474 -10.42 -52.63 -18.60
C TRP A 474 -9.51 -51.95 -17.57
N ARG A 475 -9.72 -50.64 -17.30
CA ARG A 475 -8.92 -49.90 -16.31
C ARG A 475 -8.97 -50.52 -14.92
N ARG A 476 -10.12 -51.06 -14.49
CA ARG A 476 -10.26 -51.74 -13.19
C ARG A 476 -9.49 -53.06 -13.15
N GLN A 477 -9.43 -53.80 -14.24
CA GLN A 477 -8.67 -55.06 -14.35
C GLN A 477 -7.15 -54.82 -14.38
N GLN A 478 -6.71 -53.70 -14.96
CA GLN A 478 -5.29 -53.32 -14.98
C GLN A 478 -4.77 -52.74 -13.65
N ARG A 479 -5.62 -52.57 -12.63
CA ARG A 479 -5.17 -52.11 -11.30
C ARG A 479 -4.43 -53.24 -10.58
N PRO A 480 -3.15 -53.06 -10.21
CA PRO A 480 -2.48 -53.99 -9.29
C PRO A 480 -3.23 -54.00 -7.96
N LYS A 481 -3.48 -55.20 -7.40
CA LYS A 481 -3.99 -55.32 -6.02
C LYS A 481 -2.94 -54.73 -5.08
N GLY A 482 -3.20 -53.55 -4.50
CA GLY A 482 -2.40 -53.00 -3.39
C GLY A 482 -1.79 -51.61 -3.55
N GLN A 483 -2.07 -50.84 -4.62
CA GLN A 483 -1.60 -49.45 -4.71
C GLN A 483 -2.73 -48.47 -5.04
N ASN A 484 -3.04 -47.61 -4.06
CA ASN A 484 -3.82 -46.39 -4.29
C ASN A 484 -2.92 -45.39 -5.03
N TYR A 485 -3.09 -45.27 -6.34
CA TYR A 485 -2.61 -44.10 -7.07
C TYR A 485 -3.74 -43.44 -7.83
N ILE A 486 -3.97 -42.17 -7.47
CA ILE A 486 -4.67 -41.17 -8.26
C ILE A 486 -3.77 -40.86 -9.46
N ARG A 487 -3.96 -41.60 -10.57
CA ARG A 487 -3.36 -41.28 -11.87
C ARG A 487 -4.44 -41.44 -12.94
N THR A 488 -5.42 -40.54 -12.91
CA THR A 488 -6.42 -40.44 -13.98
C THR A 488 -6.07 -39.32 -14.98
N VAL A 489 -5.21 -38.36 -14.64
CA VAL A 489 -4.98 -37.15 -15.45
C VAL A 489 -3.80 -37.28 -16.45
N LEU A 490 -2.93 -38.30 -16.34
CA LEU A 490 -1.70 -38.38 -17.15
C LEU A 490 -1.80 -39.24 -18.43
N PHE A 491 -3.00 -39.52 -18.95
CA PHE A 491 -3.15 -40.41 -20.12
C PHE A 491 -3.14 -39.66 -21.47
N LEU A 492 -3.57 -38.40 -21.54
CA LEU A 492 -3.43 -37.58 -22.76
C LEU A 492 -1.98 -37.12 -22.99
N TYR A 493 -1.27 -36.70 -21.94
CA TYR A 493 0.11 -36.18 -22.06
C TYR A 493 1.14 -37.21 -22.56
N THR A 494 0.90 -38.50 -22.34
CA THR A 494 1.86 -39.56 -22.72
C THR A 494 1.63 -40.05 -24.16
N LEU A 495 0.49 -39.74 -24.77
CA LEU A 495 0.14 -40.18 -26.14
C LEU A 495 0.61 -39.20 -27.23
N ILE A 496 0.86 -37.93 -26.88
CA ILE A 496 1.10 -36.87 -27.87
C ILE A 496 2.55 -36.80 -28.39
N GLY A 497 3.52 -37.53 -27.83
CA GLY A 497 4.82 -37.77 -28.49
C GLY A 497 5.52 -36.53 -29.09
N MET A 498 5.28 -35.33 -28.54
CA MET A 498 5.82 -34.09 -29.05
C MET A 498 7.18 -33.85 -28.40
N ASN A 499 8.24 -34.05 -29.17
CA ASN A 499 9.61 -33.59 -28.84
C ASN A 499 9.74 -32.05 -28.94
N ARG A 500 8.69 -31.29 -28.58
CA ARG A 500 8.74 -29.84 -28.41
C ARG A 500 8.19 -29.49 -27.04
N THR A 501 8.90 -28.57 -26.40
CA THR A 501 8.89 -28.21 -24.98
C THR A 501 7.52 -28.26 -24.28
N PRO A 502 7.45 -28.83 -23.07
CA PRO A 502 6.20 -29.14 -22.34
C PRO A 502 5.49 -27.94 -21.70
N GLN A 503 5.74 -26.70 -22.14
CA GLN A 503 5.24 -25.50 -21.45
C GLN A 503 3.89 -24.95 -21.93
N VAL A 504 3.37 -25.38 -23.09
CA VAL A 504 2.17 -24.74 -23.68
C VAL A 504 0.87 -25.49 -23.39
N MET A 505 0.88 -26.79 -23.06
CA MET A 505 -0.34 -27.58 -22.87
C MET A 505 -0.65 -27.99 -21.43
N MET A 506 0.10 -27.48 -20.43
CA MET A 506 -0.22 -27.72 -19.01
C MET A 506 -1.29 -26.76 -18.46
N GLY A 507 -1.81 -25.83 -19.27
CA GLY A 507 -2.83 -24.85 -18.85
C GLY A 507 -4.24 -25.08 -19.39
N MET A 508 -4.46 -26.15 -20.16
CA MET A 508 -5.78 -26.55 -20.68
C MET A 508 -6.18 -27.88 -20.04
N CYS A 509 -6.68 -27.82 -18.81
CA CYS A 509 -7.40 -28.86 -18.05
C CYS A 509 -7.68 -28.31 -16.64
#